data_AF-A0A9W7AGC4-F1
#
_entry.id   AF-A0A9W7AGC4-F1
#
_cell.length_a   1.000
_cell.length_b   1.000
_cell.length_c   1.000
_cell.angle_alpha   90.00
_cell.angle_beta   90.00
_cell.angle_gamma   90.00
#
_symmetry.space_group_name_H-M   'P 1'
#
loop_
_entity.id
_entity.type
_entity.pdbx_description
1 polymer ?
#
loop_
_entity_poly.entity_id
_entity_poly.type
_entity_poly.pdbx_seq_one_letter_code
_entity_poly.pdbx_strand_id
1 'polypeptide(L)'
;MRERLGHEFVTDWNKNELYLNRAKEAIDSIKDMDARSKVTSLQEDLFNHVKSKDTDKADEIFEELKEIAQEQTERLGEATAIVLFNYRFRDNGHRFREIEGIEDIPAAKQVDVDGETPEERVELLLATADWKETEFQDKMTSEIIDPMNTASSIKDLCEKYGIDSSEYVYDKFGNSVELIDPLFAFGNGTEKHILVKPRFGPPKSYQRTLAKEKEGIEKSGADKWIGLRDLNRVTLEFEDPLMLTLAYKALLKKFKISGLKNKFEWIHTDTYKQPPDIHMNLDLGDGWLVEVQLMFASILTIKKELHKYYDIVRAKNPRTILSPVFKTAKTNESLKDEEYEKLKTIIECNKEMDVQNQNFASMNVDGGGNGGENKRLREENESVKSENKRLKTFIREKMIDEANEILGEFEEEEFEEEEFGE
;
A
#
# COMPACT_ATOMS: atom_id res chain seq x y z
N MET A 1 -19.40 20.62 16.87
CA MET A 1 -19.63 19.57 15.86
C MET A 1 -21.11 19.27 15.60
N ARG A 2 -21.98 19.04 16.62
CA ARG A 2 -23.45 19.06 16.44
C ARG A 2 -23.95 20.35 15.76
N GLU A 3 -23.37 21.49 16.09
CA GLU A 3 -23.65 22.77 15.41
C GLU A 3 -23.12 22.86 13.97
N ARG A 4 -22.07 22.09 13.61
CA ARG A 4 -21.49 22.02 12.25
C ARG A 4 -22.24 21.04 11.34
N LEU A 5 -22.99 20.10 11.91
CA LEU A 5 -23.72 19.07 11.16
C LEU A 5 -25.09 19.54 10.66
N GLY A 6 -25.49 20.77 10.97
CA GLY A 6 -26.83 21.28 10.67
C GLY A 6 -27.88 20.57 11.54
N HIS A 7 -28.93 21.30 11.91
CA HIS A 7 -30.08 20.75 12.64
C HIS A 7 -30.99 19.87 11.75
N GLU A 8 -30.45 19.26 10.70
CA GLU A 8 -31.23 18.39 9.83
C GLU A 8 -31.47 17.05 10.53
N PHE A 9 -32.71 16.58 10.41
CA PHE A 9 -33.18 15.37 11.06
C PHE A 9 -32.54 14.16 10.38
N VAL A 10 -31.32 13.79 10.80
CA VAL A 10 -30.62 12.64 10.22
C VAL A 10 -31.19 11.36 10.81
N THR A 11 -32.03 10.66 10.05
CA THR A 11 -32.35 9.26 10.32
C THR A 11 -31.07 8.42 10.21
N ASP A 12 -31.00 7.27 10.88
CA ASP A 12 -29.79 6.44 10.88
C ASP A 12 -29.35 6.02 9.46
N TRP A 13 -30.28 5.91 8.51
CA TRP A 13 -29.99 5.62 7.11
C TRP A 13 -29.27 6.77 6.40
N ASN A 14 -29.71 8.02 6.62
CA ASN A 14 -29.07 9.21 6.04
C ASN A 14 -27.69 9.48 6.64
N LYS A 15 -27.38 8.96 7.85
CA LYS A 15 -26.06 9.15 8.49
C LYS A 15 -24.95 8.41 7.77
N ASN A 16 -25.18 7.13 7.42
CA ASN A 16 -24.16 6.31 6.76
C ASN A 16 -23.78 6.85 5.38
N GLU A 17 -24.78 7.29 4.61
CA GLU A 17 -24.54 7.91 3.29
C GLU A 17 -23.80 9.24 3.43
N LEU A 18 -24.18 10.07 4.41
CA LEU A 18 -23.48 11.33 4.70
C LEU A 18 -22.00 11.10 5.05
N TYR A 19 -21.69 10.14 5.92
CA TYR A 19 -20.30 9.84 6.29
C TYR A 19 -19.49 9.30 5.12
N LEU A 20 -20.08 8.42 4.31
CA LEU A 20 -19.45 7.89 3.12
C LEU A 20 -19.15 9.00 2.11
N ASN A 21 -20.11 9.88 1.84
CA ASN A 21 -19.93 10.97 0.88
C ASN A 21 -18.84 11.94 1.33
N ARG A 22 -18.82 12.30 2.63
CA ARG A 22 -17.74 13.15 3.18
C ARG A 22 -16.36 12.49 3.10
N ALA A 23 -16.27 11.19 3.38
CA ALA A 23 -15.01 10.46 3.24
C ALA A 23 -14.54 10.42 1.78
N LYS A 24 -15.46 10.24 0.83
CA LYS A 24 -15.14 10.31 -0.61
C LYS A 24 -14.66 11.69 -1.02
N GLU A 25 -15.37 12.75 -0.63
CA GLU A 25 -14.95 14.14 -0.89
C GLU A 25 -13.56 14.44 -0.30
N ALA A 26 -13.28 13.95 0.91
CA ALA A 26 -11.97 14.08 1.53
C ALA A 26 -10.87 13.34 0.75
N ILE A 27 -11.15 12.12 0.26
CA ILE A 27 -10.21 11.34 -0.57
C ILE A 27 -9.98 11.98 -1.93
N ASP A 28 -11.04 12.45 -2.59
CA ASP A 28 -10.95 13.09 -3.91
C ASP A 28 -10.17 14.42 -3.84
N SER A 29 -10.19 15.09 -2.68
CA SER A 29 -9.50 16.36 -2.45
C SER A 29 -8.06 16.22 -1.91
N ILE A 30 -7.52 15.01 -1.70
CA ILE A 30 -6.14 14.87 -1.19
C ILE A 30 -5.12 15.47 -2.16
N LYS A 31 -5.40 15.44 -3.46
CA LYS A 31 -4.50 15.95 -4.51
C LYS A 31 -4.80 17.42 -4.79
N ASP A 32 -4.11 18.30 -4.06
CA ASP A 32 -4.12 19.74 -4.35
C ASP A 32 -3.18 20.04 -5.53
N MET A 33 -3.76 20.17 -6.72
CA MET A 33 -2.98 20.37 -7.95
C MET A 33 -2.27 21.73 -8.00
N ASP A 34 -2.81 22.75 -7.33
CA ASP A 34 -2.21 24.07 -7.27
C ASP A 34 -0.99 24.03 -6.34
N ALA A 35 -1.13 23.43 -5.15
CA ALA A 35 -0.01 23.23 -4.22
C ALA A 35 1.10 22.37 -4.84
N ARG A 36 0.76 21.27 -5.52
CA ARG A 36 1.75 20.43 -6.22
C ARG A 36 2.52 21.19 -7.28
N SER A 37 1.83 22.01 -8.09
CA SER A 37 2.45 22.81 -9.14
C SER A 37 3.39 23.85 -8.54
N LYS A 38 2.96 24.51 -7.45
CA LYS A 38 3.76 25.49 -6.74
C LYS A 38 5.00 24.86 -6.09
N VAL A 39 4.86 23.73 -5.40
CA VAL A 39 6.00 22.98 -4.83
C VAL A 39 6.97 22.57 -5.92
N THR A 40 6.48 22.03 -7.04
CA THR A 40 7.35 21.60 -8.16
C THR A 40 8.14 22.78 -8.72
N SER A 41 7.49 23.93 -8.94
CA SER A 41 8.15 25.16 -9.41
C SER A 41 9.22 25.63 -8.43
N LEU A 42 8.90 25.64 -7.13
CA LEU A 42 9.85 26.06 -6.09
C LEU A 42 11.04 25.10 -5.97
N GLN A 43 10.85 23.79 -6.14
CA GLN A 43 11.97 22.82 -6.16
C GLN A 43 12.89 23.02 -7.37
N GLU A 44 12.33 23.37 -8.53
CA GLU A 44 13.13 23.72 -9.72
C GLU A 44 13.95 24.99 -9.49
N ASP A 45 13.33 26.03 -8.92
CA ASP A 45 14.03 27.27 -8.54
C ASP A 45 15.12 26.99 -7.49
N LEU A 46 14.81 26.20 -6.46
CA LEU A 46 15.75 25.77 -5.43
C LEU A 46 16.98 25.09 -6.05
N PHE A 47 16.74 24.14 -6.96
CA PHE A 47 17.79 23.44 -7.68
C PHE A 47 18.70 24.41 -8.45
N ASN A 48 18.11 25.37 -9.16
CA ASN A 48 18.85 26.38 -9.93
C ASN A 48 19.70 27.30 -9.04
N HIS A 49 19.17 27.73 -7.88
CA HIS A 49 19.91 28.55 -6.93
C HIS A 49 21.04 27.77 -6.24
N VAL A 50 20.80 26.53 -5.83
CA VAL A 50 21.86 25.64 -5.29
C VAL A 50 22.94 25.37 -6.32
N LYS A 51 22.58 25.16 -7.58
CA LYS A 51 23.51 24.94 -8.70
C LYS A 51 24.37 26.17 -9.00
N SER A 52 23.79 27.37 -8.94
CA SER A 52 24.50 28.65 -9.13
C SER A 52 25.26 29.14 -7.90
N LYS A 53 25.15 28.40 -6.77
CA LYS A 53 25.75 28.73 -5.47
C LYS A 53 25.20 30.02 -4.84
N ASP A 54 23.96 30.36 -5.16
CA ASP A 54 23.22 31.46 -4.52
C ASP A 54 22.53 30.91 -3.25
N THR A 55 23.27 30.89 -2.14
CA THR A 55 22.83 30.26 -0.89
C THR A 55 21.67 31.00 -0.23
N ASP A 56 21.71 32.33 -0.24
CA ASP A 56 20.71 33.15 0.45
C ASP A 56 19.33 32.94 -0.19
N LYS A 57 19.27 32.90 -1.53
CA LYS A 57 18.01 32.67 -2.24
C LYS A 57 17.55 31.21 -2.15
N ALA A 58 18.49 30.26 -2.10
CA ALA A 58 18.16 28.86 -1.87
C ALA A 58 17.52 28.63 -0.49
N ASP A 59 18.05 29.26 0.55
CA ASP A 59 17.50 29.16 1.91
C ASP A 59 16.11 29.82 2.00
N GLU A 60 15.91 30.98 1.35
CA GLU A 60 14.58 31.64 1.28
C GLU A 60 13.52 30.73 0.63
N ILE A 61 13.84 30.12 -0.51
CA ILE A 61 12.94 29.19 -1.22
C ILE A 61 12.69 27.93 -0.40
N PHE A 62 13.70 27.45 0.31
CA PHE A 62 13.59 26.26 1.16
C PHE A 62 12.60 26.48 2.31
N GLU A 63 12.62 27.63 2.97
CA GLU A 63 11.64 27.94 4.00
C GLU A 63 10.23 28.11 3.41
N GLU A 64 10.07 28.75 2.24
CA GLU A 64 8.76 28.82 1.54
C GLU A 64 8.21 27.41 1.22
N LEU A 65 9.08 26.49 0.78
CA LEU A 65 8.70 25.09 0.56
C LEU A 65 8.22 24.41 1.86
N LYS A 66 8.91 24.64 2.98
CA LYS A 66 8.53 24.06 4.27
C LYS A 66 7.20 24.61 4.78
N GLU A 67 6.94 25.90 4.61
CA GLU A 67 5.65 26.51 4.97
C GLU A 67 4.49 25.86 4.21
N ILE A 68 4.59 25.74 2.88
CA ILE A 68 3.56 25.10 2.05
C ILE A 68 3.40 23.62 2.43
N ALA A 69 4.52 22.91 2.64
CA ALA A 69 4.47 21.49 3.00
C ALA A 69 3.85 21.26 4.39
N GLN A 70 4.09 22.16 5.34
CA GLN A 70 3.46 22.13 6.66
C GLN A 70 1.94 22.34 6.56
N GLU A 71 1.48 23.34 5.80
CA GLU A 71 0.05 23.59 5.56
C GLU A 71 -0.62 22.37 4.92
N GLN A 72 0.01 21.77 3.92
CA GLN A 72 -0.53 20.57 3.25
C GLN A 72 -0.53 19.34 4.16
N THR A 73 0.46 19.19 5.04
CA THR A 73 0.49 18.12 6.05
C THR A 73 -0.68 18.26 7.01
N GLU A 74 -0.97 19.47 7.49
CA GLU A 74 -2.12 19.74 8.38
C GLU A 74 -3.45 19.43 7.69
N ARG A 75 -3.63 19.91 6.45
CA ARG A 75 -4.83 19.63 5.63
C ARG A 75 -5.06 18.13 5.41
N LEU A 76 -4.00 17.37 5.11
CA LEU A 76 -4.09 15.92 4.93
C LEU A 76 -4.35 15.20 6.27
N GLY A 77 -3.88 15.74 7.39
CA GLY A 77 -4.23 15.30 8.74
C GLY A 77 -5.73 15.49 9.05
N GLU A 78 -6.34 16.58 8.59
CA GLU A 78 -7.80 16.79 8.68
C GLU A 78 -8.58 15.82 7.79
N ALA A 79 -8.12 15.59 6.55
CA ALA A 79 -8.72 14.60 5.65
C ALA A 79 -8.70 13.19 6.26
N THR A 80 -7.58 12.83 6.92
CA THR A 80 -7.43 11.59 7.70
C THR A 80 -8.48 11.49 8.80
N ALA A 81 -8.73 12.58 9.54
CA ALA A 81 -9.76 12.60 10.58
C ALA A 81 -11.17 12.38 10.02
N ILE A 82 -11.52 13.01 8.89
CA ILE A 82 -12.82 12.86 8.22
C ILE A 82 -13.03 11.42 7.75
N VAL A 83 -12.01 10.81 7.13
CA VAL A 83 -12.06 9.43 6.64
C VAL A 83 -12.17 8.45 7.80
N LEU A 84 -11.39 8.63 8.87
CA LEU A 84 -11.48 7.77 10.04
C LEU A 84 -12.83 7.88 10.75
N PHE A 85 -13.42 9.07 10.76
CA PHE A 85 -14.78 9.28 11.28
C PHE A 85 -15.80 8.39 10.56
N ASN A 86 -15.66 8.20 9.24
CA ASN A 86 -16.50 7.27 8.50
C ASN A 86 -16.31 5.83 9.01
N TYR A 87 -15.09 5.32 9.19
CA TYR A 87 -14.91 3.97 9.74
C TYR A 87 -15.46 3.80 11.17
N ARG A 88 -15.29 4.83 12.02
CA ARG A 88 -15.73 4.79 13.42
C ARG A 88 -17.22 4.80 13.63
N PHE A 89 -17.96 5.56 12.83
CA PHE A 89 -19.38 5.80 13.09
C PHE A 89 -20.31 5.15 12.09
N ARG A 90 -19.78 4.69 10.95
CA ARG A 90 -20.54 3.86 10.03
C ARG A 90 -20.87 2.53 10.68
N ASP A 91 -22.09 2.05 10.42
CA ASP A 91 -22.68 0.92 11.16
C ASP A 91 -22.70 1.14 12.70
N ASN A 92 -22.88 2.39 13.13
CA ASN A 92 -22.88 2.77 14.54
C ASN A 92 -21.60 2.36 15.31
N GLY A 93 -20.48 2.18 14.60
CA GLY A 93 -19.20 1.80 15.18
C GLY A 93 -19.09 0.35 15.65
N HIS A 94 -20.06 -0.51 15.31
CA HIS A 94 -20.05 -1.90 15.75
C HIS A 94 -18.77 -2.63 15.33
N ARG A 95 -18.36 -2.46 14.07
CA ARG A 95 -17.16 -3.09 13.50
C ARG A 95 -15.85 -2.46 13.98
N PHE A 96 -15.87 -1.19 14.38
CA PHE A 96 -14.65 -0.44 14.75
C PHE A 96 -14.28 -0.56 16.23
N ARG A 97 -15.27 -0.73 17.12
CA ARG A 97 -15.11 -0.62 18.58
C ARG A 97 -13.92 -1.40 19.17
N GLU A 98 -13.64 -2.57 18.62
CA GLU A 98 -12.60 -3.47 19.13
C GLU A 98 -11.20 -2.90 18.87
N ILE A 99 -11.02 -2.11 17.80
CA ILE A 99 -9.74 -1.49 17.46
C ILE A 99 -9.32 -0.50 18.55
N GLU A 100 -10.26 0.26 19.13
CA GLU A 100 -9.98 1.25 20.17
C GLU A 100 -9.56 0.60 21.50
N GLY A 101 -9.89 -0.68 21.72
CA GLY A 101 -9.55 -1.42 22.93
C GLY A 101 -8.21 -2.15 22.86
N ILE A 102 -7.46 -2.03 21.76
CA ILE A 102 -6.17 -2.71 21.60
C ILE A 102 -5.12 -1.97 22.41
N GLU A 103 -4.57 -2.65 23.42
CA GLU A 103 -3.53 -2.14 24.32
C GLU A 103 -2.14 -2.19 23.67
N ASP A 104 -1.35 -1.16 23.92
CA ASP A 104 0.05 -1.09 23.50
C ASP A 104 0.91 -2.16 24.19
N ILE A 105 1.88 -2.69 23.44
CA ILE A 105 2.88 -3.64 23.92
C ILE A 105 4.26 -3.01 23.70
N PRO A 106 5.08 -2.82 24.74
CA PRO A 106 6.43 -2.30 24.59
C PRO A 106 7.25 -3.12 23.60
N ALA A 107 7.95 -2.44 22.71
CA ALA A 107 8.78 -3.09 21.71
C ALA A 107 10.02 -3.76 22.33
N ALA A 108 10.23 -5.03 21.96
CA ALA A 108 11.43 -5.79 22.22
C ALA A 108 12.54 -5.39 21.24
N LYS A 109 13.76 -5.76 21.61
CA LYS A 109 14.94 -5.49 20.79
C LYS A 109 15.01 -6.45 19.61
N GLN A 110 15.47 -5.93 18.46
CA GLN A 110 15.92 -6.75 17.34
C GLN A 110 17.08 -7.66 17.77
N VAL A 111 17.25 -8.80 17.09
CA VAL A 111 18.42 -9.65 17.28
C VAL A 111 19.71 -8.86 17.06
N ASP A 112 20.70 -9.09 17.92
CA ASP A 112 22.01 -8.47 17.81
C ASP A 112 22.88 -9.24 16.79
N VAL A 113 23.76 -8.53 16.10
CA VAL A 113 24.68 -9.11 15.11
C VAL A 113 26.12 -8.76 15.47
N ASP A 114 27.04 -9.67 15.20
CA ASP A 114 28.46 -9.54 15.56
C ASP A 114 29.21 -8.59 14.59
N GLY A 115 28.97 -7.28 14.75
CA GLY A 115 29.65 -6.22 14.00
C GLY A 115 30.32 -5.20 14.92
N GLU A 116 31.61 -4.93 14.68
CA GLU A 116 32.41 -4.01 15.51
C GLU A 116 32.02 -2.55 15.27
N THR A 117 31.55 -2.23 14.07
CA THR A 117 31.11 -0.89 13.65
C THR A 117 29.62 -0.84 13.33
N PRO A 118 28.96 0.34 13.43
CA PRO A 118 27.58 0.51 12.96
C PRO A 118 27.40 0.09 11.50
N GLU A 119 28.37 0.40 10.64
CA GLU A 119 28.39 0.02 9.23
C GLU A 119 28.34 -1.51 9.06
N GLU A 120 29.25 -2.25 9.71
CA GLU A 120 29.27 -3.72 9.65
C GLU A 120 27.98 -4.34 10.20
N ARG A 121 27.44 -3.81 11.31
CA ARG A 121 26.16 -4.28 11.84
C ARG A 121 25.02 -4.07 10.85
N VAL A 122 24.97 -2.92 10.19
CA VAL A 122 23.95 -2.60 9.18
C VAL A 122 24.07 -3.54 7.97
N GLU A 123 25.27 -3.81 7.49
CA GLU A 123 25.50 -4.77 6.38
C GLU A 123 25.02 -6.17 6.76
N LEU A 124 25.35 -6.65 7.96
CA LEU A 124 24.92 -7.97 8.45
C LEU A 124 23.40 -8.05 8.63
N LEU A 125 22.78 -6.99 9.18
CA LEU A 125 21.33 -6.92 9.35
C LEU A 125 20.60 -6.89 8.01
N LEU A 126 21.07 -6.11 7.04
CA LEU A 126 20.46 -6.06 5.70
C LEU A 126 20.62 -7.38 4.95
N ALA A 127 21.81 -7.98 5.00
CA ALA A 127 22.02 -9.31 4.42
C ALA A 127 21.09 -10.34 5.07
N THR A 128 20.91 -10.30 6.39
CA THR A 128 19.98 -11.18 7.11
C THR A 128 18.54 -10.95 6.66
N ALA A 129 18.13 -9.68 6.48
CA ALA A 129 16.81 -9.33 5.98
C ALA A 129 16.56 -9.90 4.59
N ASP A 130 17.52 -9.81 3.68
CA ASP A 130 17.41 -10.37 2.32
C ASP A 130 17.22 -11.90 2.35
N TRP A 131 17.97 -12.61 3.21
CA TRP A 131 17.79 -14.05 3.40
C TRP A 131 16.44 -14.43 4.03
N LYS A 132 15.86 -13.54 4.84
CA LYS A 132 14.60 -13.75 5.55
C LYS A 132 13.37 -13.31 4.77
N GLU A 133 13.53 -12.51 3.71
CA GLU A 133 12.41 -11.89 2.97
C GLU A 133 11.44 -12.92 2.42
N THR A 134 11.92 -13.96 1.72
CA THR A 134 11.03 -15.01 1.18
C THR A 134 10.30 -15.77 2.28
N GLU A 135 10.99 -16.14 3.36
CA GLU A 135 10.37 -16.83 4.50
C GLU A 135 9.27 -15.96 5.14
N PHE A 136 9.53 -14.66 5.28
CA PHE A 136 8.59 -13.68 5.80
C PHE A 136 7.35 -13.56 4.91
N GLN A 137 7.54 -13.32 3.61
CA GLN A 137 6.45 -13.18 2.64
C GLN A 137 5.59 -14.43 2.58
N ASP A 138 6.21 -15.62 2.50
CA ASP A 138 5.52 -16.90 2.46
C ASP A 138 4.70 -17.12 3.73
N LYS A 139 5.29 -16.90 4.92
CA LYS A 139 4.57 -17.03 6.20
C LYS A 139 3.39 -16.08 6.30
N MET A 140 3.57 -14.81 5.96
CA MET A 140 2.47 -13.83 6.00
C MET A 140 1.36 -14.21 5.02
N THR A 141 1.74 -14.69 3.83
CA THR A 141 0.79 -15.09 2.80
C THR A 141 0.00 -16.32 3.22
N SER A 142 0.68 -17.40 3.61
CA SER A 142 0.04 -18.68 3.92
C SER A 142 -0.71 -18.68 5.25
N GLU A 143 -0.23 -17.94 6.26
CA GLU A 143 -0.81 -17.96 7.60
C GLU A 143 -1.86 -16.88 7.84
N ILE A 144 -1.87 -15.79 7.07
CA ILE A 144 -2.78 -14.65 7.28
C ILE A 144 -3.56 -14.29 6.02
N ILE A 145 -2.87 -13.91 4.94
CA ILE A 145 -3.50 -13.30 3.75
C ILE A 145 -4.41 -14.29 3.02
N ASP A 146 -3.87 -15.45 2.61
CA ASP A 146 -4.63 -16.48 1.89
C ASP A 146 -5.82 -17.00 2.72
N PRO A 147 -5.65 -17.36 4.01
CA PRO A 147 -6.77 -17.73 4.85
C PRO A 147 -7.90 -16.71 4.92
N MET A 148 -7.57 -15.41 5.01
CA MET A 148 -8.58 -14.35 5.03
C MET A 148 -9.28 -14.26 3.68
N ASN A 149 -8.54 -14.15 2.58
CA ASN A 149 -9.12 -13.96 1.26
C ASN A 149 -9.84 -15.22 0.71
N THR A 150 -9.63 -16.40 1.31
CA THR A 150 -10.30 -17.65 0.94
C THR A 150 -11.44 -18.05 1.90
N ALA A 151 -11.64 -17.31 2.99
CA ALA A 151 -12.71 -17.60 3.94
C ALA A 151 -14.09 -17.42 3.29
N SER A 152 -15.03 -18.31 3.62
CA SER A 152 -16.42 -18.19 3.15
C SER A 152 -17.33 -17.52 4.18
N SER A 153 -16.89 -17.48 5.45
CA SER A 153 -17.63 -16.84 6.54
C SER A 153 -16.71 -16.33 7.66
N ILE A 154 -17.22 -15.43 8.52
CA ILE A 154 -16.53 -15.00 9.75
C ILE A 154 -16.26 -16.20 10.66
N LYS A 155 -17.22 -17.14 10.73
CA LYS A 155 -17.10 -18.35 11.54
C LYS A 155 -15.91 -19.19 11.08
N ASP A 156 -15.68 -19.33 9.78
CA ASP A 156 -14.54 -20.08 9.24
C ASP A 156 -13.21 -19.47 9.70
N LEU A 157 -13.10 -18.13 9.70
CA LEU A 157 -11.92 -17.43 10.19
C LEU A 157 -11.73 -17.64 11.69
N CYS A 158 -12.81 -17.48 12.46
CA CYS A 158 -12.79 -17.68 13.90
C CYS A 158 -12.36 -19.12 14.25
N GLU A 159 -12.93 -20.13 13.60
CA GLU A 159 -12.56 -21.54 13.79
C GLU A 159 -11.10 -21.80 13.42
N LYS A 160 -10.63 -21.25 12.28
CA LYS A 160 -9.25 -21.42 11.81
C LYS A 160 -8.21 -20.90 12.80
N TYR A 161 -8.48 -19.77 13.46
CA TYR A 161 -7.55 -19.15 14.40
C TYR A 161 -7.87 -19.43 15.88
N GLY A 162 -8.91 -20.21 16.18
CA GLY A 162 -9.37 -20.44 17.54
C GLY A 162 -9.79 -19.15 18.26
N ILE A 163 -10.48 -18.26 17.54
CA ILE A 163 -11.11 -17.05 18.06
C ILE A 163 -12.56 -17.39 18.40
N ASP A 164 -13.09 -16.89 19.52
CA ASP A 164 -14.51 -17.06 19.84
C ASP A 164 -15.37 -16.27 18.85
N SER A 165 -16.15 -16.99 18.05
CA SER A 165 -17.03 -16.40 17.05
C SER A 165 -18.26 -15.72 17.67
N SER A 166 -18.58 -16.00 18.94
CA SER A 166 -19.77 -15.46 19.60
C SER A 166 -19.78 -13.93 19.69
N GLU A 167 -18.59 -13.31 19.68
CA GLU A 167 -18.39 -11.87 19.72
C GLU A 167 -18.60 -11.18 18.35
N TYR A 168 -18.61 -11.95 17.25
CA TYR A 168 -18.45 -11.42 15.88
C TYR A 168 -19.51 -11.87 14.88
N VAL A 169 -20.15 -13.01 15.13
CA VAL A 169 -21.09 -13.61 14.17
C VAL A 169 -22.42 -12.87 14.16
N TYR A 170 -22.76 -12.16 15.24
CA TYR A 170 -24.03 -11.48 15.35
C TYR A 170 -23.86 -9.99 15.63
N ASP A 171 -24.64 -9.16 14.93
CA ASP A 171 -24.77 -7.75 15.28
C ASP A 171 -25.51 -7.59 16.63
N LYS A 172 -25.62 -6.36 17.13
CA LYS A 172 -26.34 -6.05 18.38
C LYS A 172 -27.83 -6.45 18.38
N PHE A 173 -28.38 -6.84 17.24
CA PHE A 173 -29.76 -7.27 17.06
C PHE A 173 -29.87 -8.79 16.84
N GLY A 174 -28.77 -9.52 16.84
CA GLY A 174 -28.74 -10.97 16.61
C GLY A 174 -28.75 -11.38 15.14
N ASN A 175 -28.54 -10.46 14.19
CA ASN A 175 -28.43 -10.79 12.77
C ASN A 175 -27.02 -11.27 12.44
N SER A 176 -26.91 -12.24 11.51
CA SER A 176 -25.62 -12.70 11.02
C SER A 176 -24.84 -11.53 10.42
N VAL A 177 -23.61 -11.31 10.88
CA VAL A 177 -22.69 -10.36 10.26
C VAL A 177 -22.17 -10.99 8.97
N GLU A 178 -22.29 -10.26 7.86
CA GLU A 178 -21.72 -10.68 6.59
C GLU A 178 -20.19 -10.57 6.64
N LEU A 179 -19.51 -11.54 6.01
CA LEU A 179 -18.05 -11.55 5.90
C LEU A 179 -17.51 -10.27 5.27
N ILE A 180 -18.19 -9.78 4.23
CA ILE A 180 -17.91 -8.50 3.58
C ILE A 180 -19.17 -7.67 3.69
N ASP A 181 -19.08 -6.56 4.42
CA ASP A 181 -20.13 -5.54 4.33
C ASP A 181 -20.00 -4.84 2.97
N PRO A 182 -21.06 -4.72 2.16
CA PRO A 182 -21.03 -3.92 0.94
C PRO A 182 -20.59 -2.48 1.18
N LEU A 183 -20.79 -1.96 2.40
CA LEU A 183 -20.32 -0.66 2.81
C LEU A 183 -18.78 -0.58 2.82
N PHE A 184 -18.11 -1.67 3.19
CA PHE A 184 -16.67 -1.75 3.43
C PHE A 184 -15.96 -2.65 2.41
N ALA A 185 -16.54 -2.86 1.23
CA ALA A 185 -15.94 -3.70 0.20
C ALA A 185 -14.93 -2.92 -0.67
N PHE A 186 -13.77 -3.51 -0.94
CA PHE A 186 -12.80 -2.96 -1.89
C PHE A 186 -13.41 -2.66 -3.26
N GLY A 187 -12.95 -1.56 -3.86
CA GLY A 187 -13.37 -1.15 -5.20
C GLY A 187 -14.88 -0.90 -5.31
N ASN A 188 -15.52 -0.45 -4.24
CA ASN A 188 -16.98 -0.30 -4.14
C ASN A 188 -17.74 -1.62 -4.44
N GLY A 189 -17.20 -2.76 -4.00
CA GLY A 189 -17.81 -4.08 -4.17
C GLY A 189 -17.55 -4.76 -5.52
N THR A 190 -16.60 -4.26 -6.31
CA THR A 190 -16.12 -4.95 -7.52
C THR A 190 -15.16 -6.10 -7.19
N GLU A 191 -14.47 -6.03 -6.05
CA GLU A 191 -13.50 -7.02 -5.58
C GLU A 191 -14.09 -7.88 -4.45
N LYS A 192 -15.20 -8.59 -4.74
CA LYS A 192 -16.07 -9.27 -3.76
C LYS A 192 -15.43 -10.39 -2.91
N HIS A 193 -14.15 -10.67 -3.06
CA HIS A 193 -13.46 -11.76 -2.35
C HIS A 193 -12.15 -11.33 -1.69
N ILE A 194 -11.82 -10.04 -1.74
CA ILE A 194 -10.60 -9.54 -1.13
C ILE A 194 -10.97 -8.91 0.22
N LEU A 195 -10.49 -9.49 1.30
CA LEU A 195 -10.64 -8.98 2.67
C LEU A 195 -9.41 -8.18 3.10
N VAL A 196 -8.24 -8.54 2.57
CA VAL A 196 -6.95 -7.93 2.86
C VAL A 196 -6.08 -7.87 1.62
N LYS A 197 -5.41 -6.74 1.40
CA LYS A 197 -4.36 -6.60 0.38
C LYS A 197 -3.00 -6.44 1.07
N PRO A 198 -2.03 -7.34 0.83
CA PRO A 198 -0.69 -7.14 1.33
C PRO A 198 0.06 -6.11 0.49
N ARG A 199 0.93 -5.34 1.14
CA ARG A 199 1.96 -4.51 0.51
C ARG A 199 3.27 -4.73 1.23
N PHE A 200 4.10 -5.60 0.67
CA PHE A 200 5.44 -5.83 1.18
C PHE A 200 6.30 -4.61 0.83
N GLY A 201 6.96 -4.04 1.83
CA GLY A 201 7.84 -2.90 1.60
C GLY A 201 9.14 -3.36 0.95
N PRO A 202 9.76 -2.54 0.10
CA PRO A 202 11.09 -2.85 -0.41
C PRO A 202 12.12 -2.93 0.75
N PRO A 203 13.20 -3.71 0.56
CA PRO A 203 14.32 -3.73 1.50
C PRO A 203 14.78 -2.30 1.78
N LYS A 204 14.98 -1.98 3.06
CA LYS A 204 15.41 -0.62 3.42
C LYS A 204 16.80 -0.33 2.87
N SER A 205 16.98 0.85 2.27
CA SER A 205 18.27 1.32 1.79
C SER A 205 19.34 1.41 2.90
N TYR A 206 20.57 1.06 2.52
CA TYR A 206 21.73 1.08 3.42
C TYR A 206 21.91 2.41 4.16
N GLN A 207 21.82 3.53 3.44
CA GLN A 207 22.04 4.86 4.02
C GLN A 207 21.05 5.18 5.13
N ARG A 208 19.78 4.81 4.93
CA ARG A 208 18.72 5.05 5.90
C ARG A 208 18.82 4.12 7.10
N THR A 209 19.17 2.86 6.86
CA THR A 209 19.43 1.88 7.93
C THR A 209 20.60 2.34 8.81
N LEU A 210 21.67 2.84 8.21
CA LEU A 210 22.83 3.39 8.91
C LEU A 210 22.51 4.67 9.70
N ALA A 211 21.70 5.57 9.13
CA ALA A 211 21.27 6.78 9.82
C ALA A 211 20.47 6.44 11.10
N LYS A 212 19.48 5.55 10.98
CA LYS A 212 18.68 5.07 12.12
C LYS A 212 19.53 4.39 13.19
N GLU A 213 20.47 3.53 12.77
CA GLU A 213 21.39 2.84 13.69
C GLU A 213 22.23 3.84 14.49
N LYS A 214 22.84 4.82 13.80
CA LYS A 214 23.65 5.87 14.45
C LYS A 214 22.84 6.73 15.41
N GLU A 215 21.67 7.19 14.96
CA GLU A 215 20.76 7.99 15.78
C GLU A 215 20.29 7.23 17.02
N GLY A 216 19.99 5.94 16.85
CA GLY A 216 19.59 5.05 17.95
C GLY A 216 20.65 4.91 19.03
N ILE A 217 21.90 4.68 18.61
CA ILE A 217 23.07 4.61 19.50
C ILE A 217 23.30 5.95 20.19
N GLU A 218 23.20 7.07 19.48
CA GLU A 218 23.40 8.41 20.04
C GLU A 218 22.35 8.74 21.11
N LYS A 219 21.07 8.48 20.84
CA LYS A 219 19.96 8.81 21.73
C LYS A 219 19.90 7.92 22.97
N SER A 220 20.13 6.62 22.81
CA SER A 220 19.87 5.64 23.87
C SER A 220 21.14 5.04 24.48
N GLY A 221 22.28 5.18 23.81
CA GLY A 221 23.47 4.38 24.08
C GLY A 221 23.36 2.98 23.44
N ALA A 222 24.50 2.40 23.06
CA ALA A 222 24.56 1.10 22.37
C ALA A 222 23.79 -0.01 23.12
N ASP A 223 23.96 -0.08 24.45
CA ASP A 223 23.34 -1.13 25.28
C ASP A 223 21.81 -1.01 25.44
N LYS A 224 21.21 0.13 25.09
CA LYS A 224 19.76 0.36 25.22
C LYS A 224 19.04 0.47 23.88
N TRP A 225 19.79 0.55 22.79
CA TRP A 225 19.21 0.61 21.46
C TRP A 225 18.32 -0.61 21.20
N ILE A 226 17.14 -0.35 20.62
CA ILE A 226 16.09 -1.35 20.38
C ILE A 226 16.26 -2.00 18.99
N GLY A 227 17.15 -1.45 18.15
CA GLY A 227 17.49 -1.99 16.84
C GLY A 227 16.50 -1.63 15.74
N LEU A 228 16.83 -2.07 14.53
CA LEU A 228 16.08 -1.84 13.29
C LEU A 228 15.02 -2.94 13.12
N ARG A 229 13.74 -2.60 13.34
CA ARG A 229 12.62 -3.57 13.34
C ARG A 229 11.83 -3.63 12.02
N ASP A 230 12.18 -2.76 11.08
CA ASP A 230 11.43 -2.50 9.86
C ASP A 230 12.25 -2.81 8.59
N LEU A 231 13.19 -3.74 8.73
CA LEU A 231 14.05 -4.24 7.63
C LEU A 231 13.25 -5.11 6.66
N ASN A 232 12.49 -6.07 7.19
CA ASN A 232 11.38 -6.70 6.46
C ASN A 232 10.07 -6.12 7.02
N ARG A 233 9.18 -5.66 6.15
CA ARG A 233 7.92 -5.04 6.58
C ARG A 233 6.77 -5.29 5.61
N VAL A 234 5.55 -5.35 6.13
CA VAL A 234 4.33 -5.45 5.33
C VAL A 234 3.24 -4.55 5.90
N THR A 235 2.54 -3.84 5.01
CA THR A 235 1.26 -3.21 5.33
C THR A 235 0.14 -4.13 4.85
N LEU A 236 -0.71 -4.56 5.78
CA LEU A 236 -1.97 -5.23 5.47
C LEU A 236 -3.05 -4.17 5.37
N GLU A 237 -3.57 -3.99 4.16
CA GLU A 237 -4.57 -3.00 3.80
C GLU A 237 -5.97 -3.61 3.94
N PHE A 238 -6.87 -2.89 4.62
CA PHE A 238 -8.26 -3.29 4.87
C PHE A 238 -9.25 -2.19 4.47
N GLU A 239 -10.46 -2.58 4.12
CA GLU A 239 -11.61 -1.66 4.05
C GLU A 239 -12.61 -1.89 5.19
N ASP A 240 -12.60 -3.07 5.80
CA ASP A 240 -13.54 -3.44 6.86
C ASP A 240 -12.85 -3.45 8.24
N PRO A 241 -13.28 -2.60 9.20
CA PRO A 241 -12.74 -2.58 10.55
C PRO A 241 -12.81 -3.93 11.28
N LEU A 242 -13.82 -4.75 10.97
CA LEU A 242 -13.93 -6.09 11.55
C LEU A 242 -12.84 -7.01 10.99
N MET A 243 -12.55 -6.94 9.69
CA MET A 243 -11.49 -7.76 9.09
C MET A 243 -10.12 -7.38 9.63
N LEU A 244 -9.86 -6.08 9.83
CA LEU A 244 -8.64 -5.61 10.50
C LEU A 244 -8.52 -6.19 11.92
N THR A 245 -9.61 -6.16 12.70
CA THR A 245 -9.65 -6.74 14.05
C THR A 245 -9.39 -8.26 14.05
N LEU A 246 -10.00 -8.99 13.11
CA LEU A 246 -9.80 -10.44 12.97
C LEU A 246 -8.37 -10.76 12.53
N ALA A 247 -7.77 -9.96 11.65
CA ALA A 247 -6.37 -10.09 11.25
C ALA A 247 -5.44 -9.88 12.45
N TYR A 248 -5.67 -8.83 13.25
CA TYR A 248 -4.95 -8.60 14.50
C TYR A 248 -5.02 -9.81 15.45
N LYS A 249 -6.23 -10.32 15.70
CA LYS A 249 -6.42 -11.52 16.55
C LYS A 249 -5.76 -12.76 15.95
N ALA A 250 -5.78 -12.93 14.62
CA ALA A 250 -5.09 -14.01 13.93
C ALA A 250 -3.57 -13.91 14.12
N LEU A 251 -2.99 -12.71 13.99
CA LEU A 251 -1.58 -12.46 14.20
C LEU A 251 -1.14 -12.81 15.63
N LEU A 252 -1.93 -12.43 16.65
CA LEU A 252 -1.68 -12.81 18.05
C LEU A 252 -1.65 -14.33 18.27
N LYS A 253 -2.41 -15.10 17.48
CA LYS A 253 -2.49 -16.57 17.60
C LYS A 253 -1.37 -17.27 16.85
N LYS A 254 -0.83 -16.64 15.80
CA LYS A 254 0.15 -17.23 14.88
C LYS A 254 1.58 -16.82 15.17
N PHE A 255 1.78 -15.63 15.72
CA PHE A 255 3.10 -15.05 15.93
C PHE A 255 3.26 -14.56 17.35
N LYS A 256 4.51 -14.56 17.82
CA LYS A 256 4.87 -13.88 19.06
C LYS A 256 4.97 -12.38 18.78
N ILE A 257 4.11 -11.60 19.44
CA ILE A 257 4.13 -10.14 19.33
C ILE A 257 5.20 -9.60 20.26
N SER A 258 6.17 -8.92 19.66
CA SER A 258 7.31 -8.33 20.34
C SER A 258 7.17 -6.82 20.51
N GLY A 259 6.19 -6.18 19.86
CA GLY A 259 5.85 -4.78 20.04
C GLY A 259 4.52 -4.47 19.38
N LEU A 260 3.76 -3.56 19.95
CA LEU A 260 2.49 -3.10 19.39
C LEU A 260 2.24 -1.66 19.79
N LYS A 261 1.88 -0.82 18.82
CA LYS A 261 1.36 0.52 19.06
C LYS A 261 0.05 0.72 18.31
N ASN A 262 -1.00 1.07 19.03
CA ASN A 262 -2.31 1.37 18.46
C ASN A 262 -2.43 2.87 18.18
N LYS A 263 -2.20 3.28 16.93
CA LYS A 263 -2.32 4.70 16.53
C LYS A 263 -3.74 5.09 16.11
N PHE A 264 -4.72 4.20 16.28
CA PHE A 264 -6.14 4.54 16.14
C PHE A 264 -6.71 5.23 17.37
N GLU A 265 -5.94 5.43 18.43
CA GLU A 265 -6.40 6.18 19.61
C GLU A 265 -6.90 7.56 19.19
N TRP A 266 -8.18 7.82 19.48
CA TRP A 266 -8.76 9.14 19.29
C TRP A 266 -8.29 10.06 20.40
N ILE A 267 -7.16 10.72 20.19
CA ILE A 267 -6.95 12.00 20.87
C ILE A 267 -8.00 12.94 20.27
N HIS A 268 -8.69 13.73 21.09
CA HIS A 268 -9.70 14.72 20.68
C HIS A 268 -9.13 15.86 19.81
N THR A 269 -8.30 15.54 18.82
CA THR A 269 -7.70 16.46 17.87
C THR A 269 -8.51 16.39 16.57
N ASP A 270 -8.81 17.56 16.02
CA ASP A 270 -9.47 17.70 14.72
C ASP A 270 -8.53 17.33 13.55
N THR A 271 -7.27 17.00 13.84
CA THR A 271 -6.23 16.64 12.87
C THR A 271 -5.36 15.48 13.38
N TYR A 272 -4.84 14.68 12.45
CA TYR A 272 -3.86 13.63 12.70
C TYR A 272 -2.48 14.07 12.22
N LYS A 273 -1.48 14.03 13.11
CA LYS A 273 -0.07 14.25 12.75
C LYS A 273 0.54 13.07 12.00
N GLN A 274 -0.06 11.90 12.13
CA GLN A 274 0.36 10.64 11.55
C GLN A 274 -0.85 9.86 11.05
N PRO A 275 -0.74 9.17 9.91
CA PRO A 275 -1.74 8.21 9.49
C PRO A 275 -1.93 7.12 10.57
N PRO A 276 -3.17 6.89 11.06
CA PRO A 276 -3.43 5.89 12.08
C PRO A 276 -3.32 4.45 11.54
N ASP A 277 -2.67 3.59 12.30
CA ASP A 277 -2.50 2.15 12.07
C ASP A 277 -2.43 1.37 13.38
N ILE A 278 -2.53 0.04 13.29
CA ILE A 278 -1.97 -0.85 14.31
C ILE A 278 -0.58 -1.22 13.83
N HIS A 279 0.43 -0.69 14.51
CA HIS A 279 1.84 -0.94 14.17
C HIS A 279 2.38 -2.04 15.07
N MET A 280 2.77 -3.17 14.49
CA MET A 280 3.18 -4.37 15.23
C MET A 280 4.60 -4.80 14.85
N ASN A 281 5.32 -5.39 15.81
CA ASN A 281 6.55 -6.12 15.55
C ASN A 281 6.34 -7.59 15.88
N LEU A 282 6.52 -8.47 14.90
CA LEU A 282 6.37 -9.91 15.03
C LEU A 282 7.75 -10.56 15.10
N ASP A 283 7.91 -11.56 15.96
CA ASP A 283 9.09 -12.43 15.99
C ASP A 283 8.86 -13.62 15.05
N LEU A 284 9.61 -13.69 13.94
CA LEU A 284 9.52 -14.79 12.97
C LEU A 284 10.22 -16.08 13.44
N GLY A 285 10.90 -16.03 14.58
CA GLY A 285 11.80 -17.06 15.08
C GLY A 285 13.19 -16.48 15.34
N ASP A 286 13.90 -17.06 16.31
CA ASP A 286 15.28 -16.71 16.67
C ASP A 286 15.51 -15.22 17.03
N GLY A 287 14.44 -14.48 17.34
CA GLY A 287 14.51 -13.07 17.67
C GLY A 287 14.52 -12.13 16.46
N TRP A 288 14.32 -12.64 15.24
CA TRP A 288 14.21 -11.79 14.05
C TRP A 288 12.86 -11.10 14.01
N LEU A 289 12.86 -9.79 14.26
CA LEU A 289 11.66 -8.96 14.29
C LEU A 289 11.36 -8.37 12.91
N VAL A 290 10.10 -8.47 12.50
CA VAL A 290 9.54 -7.85 11.28
C VAL A 290 8.42 -6.88 11.64
N GLU A 291 8.24 -5.85 10.82
CA GLU A 291 7.18 -4.87 11.02
C GLU A 291 5.92 -5.26 10.24
N VAL A 292 4.76 -5.24 10.92
CA VAL A 292 3.45 -5.44 10.31
C VAL A 292 2.55 -4.26 10.68
N GLN A 293 2.05 -3.56 9.68
CA GLN A 293 1.09 -2.46 9.86
C GLN A 293 -0.29 -2.88 9.39
N LEU A 294 -1.31 -2.70 10.22
CA LEU A 294 -2.70 -2.87 9.82
C LEU A 294 -3.33 -1.51 9.59
N MET A 295 -3.73 -1.20 8.36
CA MET A 295 -4.16 0.13 7.95
C MET A 295 -5.37 0.09 7.02
N PHE A 296 -6.20 1.12 7.05
CA PHE A 296 -7.31 1.27 6.10
C PHE A 296 -6.84 1.76 4.73
N ALA A 297 -7.43 1.26 3.65
CA ALA A 297 -7.09 1.59 2.27
C ALA A 297 -7.12 3.10 1.96
N SER A 298 -8.17 3.78 2.43
CA SER A 298 -8.34 5.22 2.26
C SER A 298 -7.31 6.03 3.07
N ILE A 299 -6.97 5.58 4.28
CA ILE A 299 -5.88 6.17 5.10
C ILE A 299 -4.52 5.96 4.42
N LEU A 300 -4.27 4.78 3.87
CA LEU A 300 -3.06 4.50 3.10
C LEU A 300 -2.95 5.39 1.86
N THR A 301 -4.07 5.69 1.20
CA THR A 301 -4.13 6.61 0.07
C THR A 301 -3.74 8.04 0.49
N ILE A 302 -4.22 8.51 1.64
CA ILE A 302 -3.81 9.80 2.22
C ILE A 302 -2.33 9.80 2.60
N LYS A 303 -1.87 8.74 3.28
CA LYS A 303 -0.46 8.54 3.71
C LYS A 303 0.52 8.73 2.55
N LYS A 304 0.23 8.14 1.38
CA LYS A 304 1.07 8.27 0.18
C LYS A 304 1.22 9.72 -0.28
N GLU A 305 0.17 10.52 -0.17
CA GLU A 305 0.24 11.94 -0.52
C GLU A 305 0.93 12.76 0.58
N LEU A 306 0.62 12.46 1.85
CA LEU A 306 1.19 13.13 3.01
C LEU A 306 2.71 12.97 3.09
N HIS A 307 3.24 11.79 2.76
CA HIS A 307 4.68 11.53 2.79
C HIS A 307 5.49 12.48 1.90
N LYS A 308 4.97 12.88 0.73
CA LYS A 308 5.68 13.81 -0.17
C LYS A 308 5.93 15.18 0.44
N TYR A 309 4.95 15.69 1.18
CA TYR A 309 5.09 16.95 1.92
C TYR A 309 5.92 16.73 3.19
N TYR A 310 5.76 15.58 3.82
CA TYR A 310 6.50 15.23 5.02
C TYR A 310 8.02 15.20 4.81
N ASP A 311 8.49 14.68 3.68
CA ASP A 311 9.90 14.65 3.30
C ASP A 311 10.48 16.08 3.21
N ILE A 312 9.68 17.04 2.70
CA ILE A 312 10.06 18.47 2.66
C ILE A 312 10.13 19.06 4.06
N VAL A 313 9.12 18.81 4.91
CA VAL A 313 9.09 19.33 6.29
C VAL A 313 10.29 18.82 7.10
N ARG A 314 10.66 17.54 6.92
CA ARG A 314 11.77 16.89 7.62
C ARG A 314 13.16 17.28 7.12
N ALA A 315 13.25 17.79 5.90
CA ALA A 315 14.51 18.22 5.33
C ALA A 315 15.25 19.18 6.27
N LYS A 316 16.52 18.88 6.52
CA LYS A 316 17.38 19.69 7.40
C LYS A 316 18.08 20.81 6.65
N ASN A 317 18.18 20.72 5.33
CA ASN A 317 18.83 21.72 4.49
C ASN A 317 18.35 21.62 3.03
N PRO A 318 18.54 22.68 2.22
CA PRO A 318 18.11 22.71 0.81
C PRO A 318 18.56 21.52 -0.04
N ARG A 319 19.74 20.96 0.22
CA ARG A 319 20.35 19.93 -0.64
C ARG A 319 19.67 18.58 -0.52
N THR A 320 18.88 18.34 0.53
CA THR A 320 18.20 17.05 0.73
C THR A 320 16.90 16.92 -0.04
N ILE A 321 16.39 18.00 -0.65
CA ILE A 321 15.10 18.01 -1.38
C ILE A 321 15.21 18.58 -2.80
N LEU A 322 16.37 18.42 -3.44
CA LEU A 322 16.61 18.92 -4.81
C LEU A 322 15.85 18.12 -5.87
N SER A 323 15.50 16.88 -5.57
CA SER A 323 14.73 16.02 -6.47
C SER A 323 13.23 16.36 -6.36
N PRO A 324 12.49 16.41 -7.48
CA PRO A 324 11.06 16.70 -7.45
C PRO A 324 10.32 15.61 -6.67
N VAL A 325 9.56 16.00 -5.64
CA VAL A 325 8.73 15.03 -4.87
C VAL A 325 7.50 14.58 -5.67
N PHE A 326 7.05 15.42 -6.61
CA PHE A 326 5.99 15.08 -7.56
C PHE A 326 6.61 14.75 -8.92
N LYS A 327 6.84 13.47 -9.18
CA LYS A 327 7.27 13.01 -10.51
C LYS A 327 6.18 13.37 -11.53
N THR A 328 6.52 14.22 -12.52
CA THR A 328 5.59 14.50 -13.61
C THR A 328 5.45 13.23 -14.46
N ALA A 329 4.23 12.83 -14.79
CA ALA A 329 3.95 11.62 -15.59
C ALA A 329 4.54 11.67 -17.03
N LYS A 330 5.23 12.77 -17.39
CA LYS A 330 5.74 13.08 -18.72
C LYS A 330 6.76 12.08 -19.26
N THR A 331 7.38 11.26 -18.41
CA THR A 331 8.28 10.19 -18.87
C THR A 331 7.52 8.92 -19.29
N ASN A 332 6.35 8.67 -18.71
CA ASN A 332 5.59 7.44 -18.96
C ASN A 332 4.49 7.61 -20.01
N GLU A 333 3.95 8.81 -20.25
CA GLU A 333 2.94 8.99 -21.33
C GLU A 333 3.53 8.79 -22.73
N SER A 334 4.76 9.24 -23.00
CA SER A 334 5.40 9.02 -24.31
C SER A 334 5.78 7.56 -24.55
N LEU A 335 6.20 6.84 -23.50
CA LEU A 335 6.44 5.39 -23.54
C LEU A 335 5.13 4.62 -23.70
N LYS A 336 4.09 5.00 -22.94
CA LYS A 336 2.75 4.41 -23.01
C LYS A 336 2.09 4.61 -24.37
N ASP A 337 2.25 5.76 -25.02
CA ASP A 337 1.68 5.97 -26.36
C ASP A 337 2.37 5.07 -27.41
N GLU A 338 3.70 4.90 -27.31
CA GLU A 338 4.44 4.03 -28.23
C GLU A 338 4.13 2.54 -27.97
N GLU A 339 4.06 2.12 -26.71
CA GLU A 339 3.71 0.75 -26.31
C GLU A 339 2.24 0.42 -26.57
N TYR A 340 1.34 1.37 -26.36
CA TYR A 340 -0.08 1.24 -26.68
C TYR A 340 -0.33 1.13 -28.19
N GLU A 341 0.34 1.94 -29.02
CA GLU A 341 0.24 1.83 -30.48
C GLU A 341 0.88 0.52 -30.98
N LYS A 342 1.96 0.01 -30.34
CA LYS A 342 2.48 -1.35 -30.60
C LYS A 342 1.43 -2.41 -30.25
N LEU A 343 0.77 -2.31 -29.10
CA LEU A 343 -0.26 -3.27 -28.66
C LEU A 343 -1.47 -3.27 -29.61
N LYS A 344 -1.91 -2.08 -30.02
CA LYS A 344 -3.02 -1.89 -30.96
C LYS A 344 -2.71 -2.48 -32.33
N THR A 345 -1.49 -2.28 -32.84
CA THR A 345 -1.00 -2.90 -34.07
C THR A 345 -1.03 -4.43 -33.96
N ILE A 346 -0.58 -5.00 -32.84
CA ILE A 346 -0.62 -6.45 -32.58
C ILE A 346 -2.07 -6.97 -32.55
N ILE A 347 -2.99 -6.25 -31.92
CA ILE A 347 -4.42 -6.61 -31.88
C ILE A 347 -5.03 -6.59 -33.29
N GLU A 348 -4.71 -5.59 -34.11
CA GLU A 348 -5.18 -5.49 -35.50
C GLU A 348 -4.62 -6.62 -36.37
N CYS A 349 -3.32 -6.94 -36.28
CA CYS A 349 -2.73 -8.09 -36.97
C CYS A 349 -3.41 -9.41 -36.57
N ASN A 350 -3.73 -9.59 -35.29
CA ASN A 350 -4.45 -10.78 -34.82
C ASN A 350 -5.87 -10.88 -35.41
N LYS A 351 -6.58 -9.75 -35.52
CA LYS A 351 -7.92 -9.72 -36.14
C LYS A 351 -7.85 -10.09 -37.62
N GLU A 352 -6.86 -9.59 -38.36
CA GLU A 352 -6.66 -9.94 -39.77
C GLU A 352 -6.34 -11.42 -39.94
N MET A 353 -5.48 -11.98 -39.08
CA MET A 353 -5.16 -13.41 -39.08
C MET A 353 -6.36 -14.29 -38.76
N ASP A 354 -7.23 -13.89 -37.81
CA ASP A 354 -8.45 -14.63 -37.50
C ASP A 354 -9.42 -14.64 -38.69
N VAL A 355 -9.55 -13.52 -39.42
CA VAL A 355 -10.34 -13.46 -40.66
C VAL A 355 -9.75 -14.35 -41.74
N GLN A 356 -8.43 -14.36 -41.92
CA GLN A 356 -7.76 -15.28 -42.87
C GLN A 356 -8.00 -16.73 -42.49
N ASN A 357 -7.89 -17.10 -41.21
CA ASN A 357 -8.14 -18.45 -40.72
C ASN A 357 -9.59 -18.89 -40.95
N GLN A 358 -10.57 -17.99 -40.78
CA GLN A 358 -11.97 -18.27 -41.09
C GLN A 358 -12.20 -18.49 -42.60
N ASN A 359 -11.54 -17.71 -43.45
CA ASN A 359 -11.59 -17.88 -44.90
C ASN A 359 -10.93 -19.18 -45.36
N PHE A 360 -9.82 -19.59 -44.73
CA PHE A 360 -9.20 -20.89 -45.00
C PHE A 360 -10.06 -22.07 -44.53
N ALA A 361 -10.74 -21.93 -43.39
CA ALA A 361 -11.64 -22.97 -42.88
C ALA A 361 -12.86 -23.16 -43.80
N SER A 362 -13.36 -22.09 -44.44
CA SER A 362 -14.50 -22.18 -45.37
C SER A 362 -14.12 -22.72 -46.75
N MET A 363 -12.86 -22.53 -47.20
CA MET A 363 -12.37 -23.06 -48.48
C MET A 363 -12.08 -24.58 -48.49
N ASN A 364 -11.94 -25.21 -47.32
CA ASN A 364 -11.55 -26.62 -47.20
C ASN A 364 -12.72 -27.63 -47.20
N VAL A 365 -13.96 -27.20 -47.46
CA VAL A 365 -15.13 -28.08 -47.30
C VAL A 365 -15.49 -28.89 -48.56
N ASP A 366 -15.08 -28.48 -49.78
CA ASP A 366 -15.63 -29.10 -51.02
C ASP A 366 -14.62 -29.67 -52.04
N GLY A 367 -13.33 -29.81 -51.72
CA GLY A 367 -12.32 -30.23 -52.70
C GLY A 367 -11.59 -31.54 -52.38
N GLY A 368 -11.90 -32.62 -53.11
CA GLY A 368 -11.12 -33.88 -53.13
C GLY A 368 -9.74 -33.74 -53.81
N GLY A 369 -8.92 -32.80 -53.34
CA GLY A 369 -7.63 -32.40 -53.92
C GLY A 369 -6.42 -33.01 -53.22
N ASN A 370 -5.53 -33.58 -54.04
CA ASN A 370 -4.14 -33.98 -53.85
C ASN A 370 -3.55 -33.81 -52.42
N GLY A 371 -3.38 -34.92 -51.69
CA GLY A 371 -3.02 -34.95 -50.26
C GLY A 371 -1.65 -34.38 -49.85
N GLY A 372 -0.80 -33.97 -50.79
CA GLY A 372 0.50 -33.35 -50.48
C GLY A 372 0.40 -31.88 -50.07
N GLU A 373 -0.46 -31.11 -50.72
CA GLU A 373 -0.57 -29.65 -50.49
C GLU A 373 -1.35 -29.33 -49.21
N ASN A 374 -2.38 -30.12 -48.91
CA ASN A 374 -3.13 -30.06 -47.66
C ASN A 374 -2.28 -30.36 -46.42
N LYS A 375 -1.25 -31.22 -46.55
CA LYS A 375 -0.34 -31.51 -45.43
C LYS A 375 0.52 -30.29 -45.09
N ARG A 376 1.08 -29.63 -46.10
CA ARG A 376 1.92 -28.43 -45.92
C ARG A 376 1.12 -27.27 -45.32
N LEU A 377 -0.08 -27.01 -45.82
CA LEU A 377 -0.97 -25.97 -45.28
C LEU A 377 -1.36 -26.25 -43.83
N ARG A 378 -1.53 -27.52 -43.44
CA ARG A 378 -1.84 -27.91 -42.06
C ARG A 378 -0.65 -27.71 -41.12
N GLU A 379 0.56 -28.03 -41.56
CA GLU A 379 1.80 -27.78 -40.81
C GLU A 379 2.07 -26.28 -40.65
N GLU A 380 1.87 -25.48 -41.69
CA GLU A 380 1.96 -24.01 -41.62
C GLU A 380 0.92 -23.44 -40.64
N ASN A 381 -0.32 -23.93 -40.65
CA ASN A 381 -1.37 -23.48 -39.73
C ASN A 381 -1.11 -23.89 -38.27
N GLU A 382 -0.56 -25.08 -38.01
CA GLU A 382 -0.15 -25.47 -36.65
C GLU A 382 1.03 -24.64 -36.14
N SER A 383 2.00 -24.30 -37.01
CA SER A 383 3.08 -23.37 -36.68
C SER A 383 2.55 -22.01 -36.26
N VAL A 384 1.61 -21.45 -37.05
CA VAL A 384 0.96 -20.15 -36.76
C VAL A 384 0.18 -20.19 -35.44
N LYS A 385 -0.55 -21.28 -35.15
CA LYS A 385 -1.27 -21.43 -33.86
C LYS A 385 -0.32 -21.52 -32.66
N SER A 386 0.79 -22.23 -32.82
CA SER A 386 1.82 -22.31 -31.77
C SER A 386 2.45 -20.95 -31.49
N GLU A 387 2.75 -20.18 -32.53
CA GLU A 387 3.31 -18.84 -32.42
C GLU A 387 2.33 -17.85 -31.79
N ASN A 388 1.05 -17.90 -32.17
CA ASN A 388 -0.02 -17.11 -31.54
C ASN A 388 -0.21 -17.45 -30.06
N LYS A 389 -0.10 -18.73 -29.68
CA LYS A 389 -0.17 -19.14 -28.27
C LYS A 389 1.02 -18.57 -27.49
N ARG A 390 2.23 -18.65 -28.05
CA ARG A 390 3.44 -18.09 -27.45
C ARG A 390 3.34 -16.58 -27.29
N LEU A 391 2.82 -15.87 -28.29
CA LEU A 391 2.65 -14.42 -28.25
C LEU A 391 1.58 -13.99 -27.23
N LYS A 392 0.45 -14.71 -27.13
CA LYS A 392 -0.56 -14.45 -26.09
C LYS A 392 -0.03 -14.67 -24.67
N THR A 393 0.79 -15.70 -24.48
CA THR A 393 1.50 -15.92 -23.21
C THR A 393 2.48 -14.78 -22.93
N PHE A 394 3.29 -14.39 -23.92
CA PHE A 394 4.23 -13.27 -23.79
C PHE A 394 3.55 -11.94 -23.48
N ILE A 395 2.42 -11.61 -24.13
CA ILE A 395 1.64 -10.39 -23.84
C ILE A 395 1.07 -10.46 -22.43
N ARG A 396 0.53 -11.61 -22.02
CA ARG A 396 -0.01 -11.78 -20.67
C ARG A 396 1.08 -11.64 -19.61
N GLU A 397 2.25 -12.23 -19.83
CA GLU A 397 3.42 -12.10 -18.96
C GLU A 397 3.92 -10.65 -18.94
N LYS A 398 4.02 -9.99 -20.10
CA LYS A 398 4.44 -8.58 -20.17
C LYS A 398 3.44 -7.60 -19.55
N MET A 399 2.14 -7.82 -19.69
CA MET A 399 1.13 -7.01 -19.01
C MET A 399 1.11 -7.28 -17.50
N ILE A 400 1.46 -8.49 -17.07
CA ILE A 400 1.66 -8.79 -15.64
C ILE A 400 2.93 -8.11 -15.15
N ASP A 401 4.03 -8.15 -15.91
CA ASP A 401 5.29 -7.47 -15.59
C ASP A 401 5.11 -5.95 -15.56
N GLU A 402 4.42 -5.34 -16.53
CA GLU A 402 4.07 -3.91 -16.56
C GLU A 402 3.06 -3.53 -15.47
N ALA A 403 2.08 -4.39 -15.19
CA ALA A 403 1.20 -4.15 -14.06
C ALA A 403 2.00 -4.21 -12.76
N ASN A 404 2.95 -5.14 -12.64
CA ASN A 404 3.86 -5.27 -11.51
C ASN A 404 4.95 -4.21 -11.49
N GLU A 405 5.29 -3.56 -12.61
CA GLU A 405 6.25 -2.45 -12.72
C GLU A 405 5.55 -1.11 -12.49
N ILE A 406 4.29 -0.95 -12.88
CA ILE A 406 3.47 0.19 -12.48
C ILE A 406 3.16 0.05 -10.99
N LEU A 407 2.69 -1.12 -10.53
CA LEU A 407 2.52 -1.41 -9.10
C LEU A 407 3.86 -1.39 -8.37
N GLY A 408 4.96 -1.72 -9.05
CA GLY A 408 6.35 -1.75 -8.58
C GLY A 408 6.98 -0.36 -8.48
N GLU A 409 6.70 0.57 -9.39
CA GLU A 409 7.03 1.99 -9.29
C GLU A 409 6.16 2.67 -8.22
N PHE A 410 4.98 2.11 -7.92
CA PHE A 410 4.19 2.44 -6.73
C PHE A 410 4.70 1.76 -5.44
N GLU A 411 5.60 0.77 -5.54
CA GLU A 411 6.28 0.08 -4.42
C GLU A 411 7.73 0.57 -4.18
N GLU A 412 8.39 1.14 -5.19
CA GLU A 412 9.75 1.70 -5.14
C GLU A 412 9.82 3.12 -4.53
N GLU A 413 8.68 3.74 -4.19
CA GLU A 413 8.70 4.83 -3.22
C GLU A 413 9.01 4.23 -1.84
N GLU A 414 10.30 4.15 -1.49
CA GLU A 414 10.77 3.85 -0.14
C GLU A 414 10.19 4.88 0.84
N PHE A 415 9.04 4.57 1.43
CA PHE A 415 8.37 5.51 2.33
C PHE A 415 9.14 5.71 3.64
N GLU A 416 9.39 6.98 3.98
CA GLU A 416 10.19 7.43 5.13
C GLU A 416 9.48 7.34 6.50
N GLU A 417 9.17 6.14 6.98
CA GLU A 417 8.74 5.98 8.38
C GLU A 417 9.92 5.97 9.37
N GLU A 418 9.90 6.92 10.29
CA GLU A 418 10.64 6.90 11.56
C GLU A 418 9.64 7.08 12.70
N GLU A 419 9.78 6.26 13.74
CA GLU A 419 9.03 6.36 14.99
C GLU A 419 9.19 7.77 15.57
N PHE A 420 8.05 8.38 15.86
CA PHE A 420 7.98 9.63 16.57
C PHE A 420 8.39 9.34 18.01
N GLY A 421 9.55 9.88 18.41
CA GLY A 421 9.83 10.07 19.83
C GLY A 421 8.72 10.93 20.43
N GLU A 422 8.16 10.45 21.54
CA GLU A 422 7.12 11.14 22.32
C GLU A 422 7.45 12.60 22.63
#